data_AF-A0A2T9Z885-F1
#
_entry.id   AF-A0A2T9Z885-F1
#
_cell.length_a   1.000
_cell.length_b   1.000
_cell.length_c   1.000
_cell.angle_alpha   90.00
_cell.angle_beta   90.00
_cell.angle_gamma   90.00
#
_symmetry.space_group_name_H-M   'P 1'
#
loop_
_entity.id
_entity.type
_entity.pdbx_description
1 polymer ?
#
loop_
_entity_poly.entity_id
_entity_poly.type
_entity_poly.pdbx_seq_one_letter_code
_entity_poly.pdbx_strand_id
1 'polypeptide(L)' 'MGRRMNPDEILHIEAYGCSICDVEFLRKPLLFMSHVADYHPEMTTCPYVFCKEEFPTVTQMAQHVLIDHGVILSSL' A
#
# COMPACT_ATOMS: atom_id res chain seq x y z
N MET A 1 -11.94 -4.27 28.02
CA MET A 1 -12.17 -2.90 27.52
C MET A 1 -12.52 -2.95 26.03
N GLY A 2 -13.81 -2.94 25.67
CA GLY A 2 -14.23 -2.72 24.28
C GLY A 2 -14.48 -1.23 24.07
N ARG A 3 -13.75 -0.58 23.15
CA ARG A 3 -14.01 0.82 22.79
C ARG A 3 -15.26 0.87 21.91
N ARG A 4 -16.26 1.65 22.33
CA ARG A 4 -17.38 2.05 21.47
C ARG A 4 -16.84 3.07 20.46
N MET A 5 -16.96 2.79 19.17
CA MET A 5 -16.53 3.71 18.10
C MET A 5 -17.66 4.72 17.85
N ASN A 6 -17.30 5.99 17.84
CA ASN A 6 -18.18 7.11 17.54
C ASN A 6 -18.24 7.29 16.00
N PRO A 7 -19.43 7.47 15.39
CA PRO A 7 -19.58 7.59 13.94
C PRO A 7 -19.03 8.89 13.33
N ASP A 8 -18.63 9.87 14.15
CA ASP A 8 -18.10 11.17 13.72
C ASP A 8 -16.56 11.29 13.84
N GLU A 9 -15.88 10.26 14.36
CA GLU A 9 -14.42 10.15 14.25
C GLU A 9 -14.07 9.56 12.89
N ILE A 10 -13.78 10.41 11.89
CA ILE A 10 -13.10 9.99 10.66
C ILE A 10 -11.75 9.43 11.10
N LEU A 11 -11.72 8.11 11.27
CA LEU A 11 -10.54 7.37 11.68
C LEU A 11 -9.51 7.59 10.56
N HIS A 12 -8.49 8.42 10.81
CA HIS A 12 -7.30 8.50 9.96
C HIS A 12 -6.58 7.15 10.07
N ILE A 13 -7.05 6.19 9.28
CA ILE A 13 -6.45 4.88 9.11
C ILE A 13 -5.53 4.99 7.90
N GLU A 14 -4.24 5.14 8.15
CA GLU A 14 -3.23 4.92 7.10
C GLU A 14 -3.19 3.41 6.82
N ALA A 15 -3.67 3.02 5.65
CA ALA A 15 -3.67 1.64 5.18
C ALA A 15 -2.99 1.58 3.81
N TYR A 16 -2.21 0.52 3.61
CA TYR A 16 -1.60 0.20 2.33
C TYR A 16 -2.29 -1.03 1.76
N GLY A 17 -3.06 -0.86 0.69
CA GLY A 17 -3.69 -1.97 -0.03
C GLY A 17 -2.78 -2.49 -1.12
N CYS A 18 -2.74 -3.81 -1.31
CA CYS A 18 -2.15 -4.38 -2.50
C CYS A 18 -3.11 -4.19 -3.68
N SER A 19 -2.67 -3.56 -4.76
CA SER A 19 -3.49 -3.44 -5.98
C SER A 19 -3.49 -4.71 -6.83
N ILE A 20 -2.67 -5.71 -6.45
CA ILE A 20 -2.53 -7.00 -7.14
C ILE A 20 -3.44 -8.06 -6.51
N CYS A 21 -3.71 -7.97 -5.21
CA CYS A 21 -4.61 -8.86 -4.46
C CYS A 21 -5.30 -8.13 -3.31
N ASP A 22 -6.42 -8.66 -2.79
CA ASP A 22 -7.23 -8.02 -1.74
C ASP A 22 -6.64 -8.05 -0.31
N VAL A 23 -5.33 -7.82 -0.16
CA VAL A 23 -4.65 -7.75 1.14
C VAL A 23 -4.36 -6.31 1.54
N GLU A 24 -4.69 -5.97 2.79
CA GLU A 24 -4.52 -4.62 3.35
C GLU A 24 -3.59 -4.62 4.57
N PHE A 25 -2.71 -3.62 4.64
CA PHE A 25 -1.73 -3.45 5.70
C PHE A 25 -1.98 -2.15 6.45
N LEU A 26 -2.51 -2.24 7.68
CA LEU A 26 -2.76 -1.09 8.53
C LEU A 26 -1.45 -0.54 9.13
N ARG A 27 -1.10 0.70 8.82
CA ARG A 27 0.05 1.47 9.37
C ARG A 27 1.40 0.76 9.27
N LYS A 28 1.58 -0.14 8.29
CA LYS A 28 2.76 -1.00 8.17
C LYS A 28 3.29 -1.07 6.73
N PRO A 29 3.99 -0.02 6.28
CA PRO A 29 4.51 0.06 4.91
C PRO A 29 5.52 -1.06 4.59
N LEU A 30 6.34 -1.44 5.58
CA LEU A 30 7.31 -2.52 5.43
C LEU A 30 6.64 -3.89 5.20
N LEU A 31 5.48 -4.13 5.83
CA LEU A 31 4.76 -5.39 5.61
C LEU A 31 4.16 -5.46 4.20
N PHE A 32 3.69 -4.33 3.68
CA PHE A 32 3.28 -4.24 2.28
C PHE A 32 4.46 -4.57 1.35
N MET A 33 5.62 -3.95 1.55
CA MET A 33 6.81 -4.21 0.72
C MET A 33 7.25 -5.68 0.79
N SER A 34 7.32 -6.27 1.98
CA SER A 34 7.64 -7.70 2.14
C SER A 34 6.59 -8.57 1.47
N HIS A 35 5.30 -8.29 1.65
CA HIS A 35 4.24 -9.02 0.98
C HIS A 35 4.38 -9.01 -0.55
N VAL A 36 4.63 -7.85 -1.16
CA VAL A 36 4.84 -7.76 -2.61
C VAL A 36 6.09 -8.54 -3.02
N ALA A 37 7.18 -8.46 -2.27
CA ALA A 37 8.40 -9.22 -2.56
C ALA A 37 8.23 -10.75 -2.44
N ASP A 38 7.47 -11.22 -1.45
CA ASP A 38 7.30 -12.66 -1.17
C ASP A 38 6.20 -13.30 -2.03
N TYR A 39 5.08 -12.60 -2.26
CA TYR A 39 3.90 -13.14 -2.93
C TYR A 39 3.75 -12.67 -4.38
N HIS A 40 4.42 -11.59 -4.76
CA HIS A 40 4.42 -11.04 -6.11
C HIS A 40 5.86 -10.79 -6.63
N PRO A 41 6.79 -11.76 -6.52
CA PRO A 41 8.22 -11.55 -6.78
C PRO A 41 8.54 -11.16 -8.24
N GLU A 42 7.68 -11.56 -9.18
CA GLU A 42 7.80 -11.25 -10.60
C GLU A 42 7.23 -9.87 -10.99
N MET A 43 6.58 -9.17 -10.06
CA MET A 43 6.01 -7.86 -10.33
C MET A 43 7.09 -6.79 -10.26
N THR A 44 7.63 -6.44 -11.42
CA THR A 44 8.59 -5.35 -11.60
C THR A 44 7.97 -4.10 -12.24
N THR A 45 6.74 -4.20 -12.74
CA THR A 45 5.97 -3.08 -13.30
C THR A 45 4.97 -2.57 -12.28
N CYS A 46 4.77 -1.26 -12.22
CA CYS A 46 3.76 -0.67 -11.36
C CYS A 46 2.35 -1.20 -11.72
N PRO A 47 1.55 -1.68 -10.75
CA PRO A 47 0.24 -2.26 -11.02
C PRO A 47 -0.87 -1.22 -11.27
N TYR A 48 -0.60 0.07 -11.08
CA TYR A 48 -1.59 1.12 -11.28
C TYR A 48 -1.81 1.39 -12.78
N VAL A 49 -3.05 1.32 -13.25
CA VAL A 49 -3.38 1.46 -14.69
C VAL A 49 -2.82 2.72 -15.35
N PHE A 50 -2.69 3.81 -14.59
CA PHE A 50 -2.16 5.09 -15.07
C PHE A 50 -0.64 5.25 -14.86
N CYS A 51 0.00 4.36 -14.12
CA CYS A 51 1.44 4.32 -13.93
C CYS A 51 2.03 3.10 -14.63
N LYS A 52 2.80 3.33 -15.70
CA LYS A 52 3.41 2.26 -16.50
C LYS A 52 4.91 2.14 -16.26
N GLU A 53 5.37 2.60 -15.09
CA GLU A 53 6.79 2.53 -14.76
C GLU A 53 7.24 1.10 -14.50
N GLU A 54 8.43 0.78 -15.00
CA GLU A 54 9.08 -0.52 -14.87
C GLU A 54 10.36 -0.34 -14.05
N PHE A 55 10.61 -1.27 -13.15
CA PHE A 55 11.72 -1.20 -12.22
C PHE A 55 12.64 -2.41 -12.37
N PRO A 56 13.94 -2.28 -12.05
CA PRO A 56 14.86 -3.42 -12.15
C PRO A 56 14.57 -4.51 -11.12
N THR A 57 13.87 -4.20 -10.02
CA THR A 57 13.55 -5.14 -8.94
C THR A 57 12.16 -4.89 -8.37
N VAL A 58 11.53 -5.95 -7.87
CA VAL A 58 10.23 -5.90 -7.17
C VAL A 58 10.26 -4.95 -5.97
N THR A 59 11.37 -4.90 -5.22
CA THR A 59 11.53 -3.99 -4.08
C THR A 59 11.48 -2.53 -4.51
N GLN A 60 12.11 -2.18 -5.64
CA GLN A 60 12.08 -0.81 -6.15
C GLN A 60 10.68 -0.43 -6.66
N MET A 61 10.00 -1.35 -7.35
CA MET A 61 8.60 -1.16 -7.73
C MET A 61 7.71 -0.96 -6.49
N ALA A 62 7.81 -1.82 -5.49
CA ALA A 62 7.01 -1.73 -4.27
C ALA A 62 7.28 -0.42 -3.50
N GLN A 63 8.54 0.03 -3.47
CA GLN A 63 8.90 1.33 -2.90
C GLN A 63 8.30 2.50 -3.70
N HIS A 64 8.33 2.44 -5.03
CA HIS A 64 7.67 3.43 -5.88
C HIS A 64 6.16 3.49 -5.58
N VAL A 65 5.48 2.34 -5.54
CA VAL A 65 4.07 2.27 -5.19
C VAL A 65 3.82 2.87 -3.82
N LEU A 66 4.68 2.60 -2.83
CA LEU A 66 4.53 3.13 -1.48
C LEU A 66 4.65 4.66 -1.42
N ILE A 67 5.59 5.25 -2.17
CA ILE A 67 5.92 6.68 -2.11
C ILE A 67 5.00 7.51 -3.01
N ASP A 68 4.73 7.01 -4.23
CA ASP A 68 4.04 7.76 -5.28
C ASP A 68 2.53 7.43 -5.37
N HIS A 69 2.14 6.23 -4.92
CA HIS A 69 0.74 5.77 -4.94
C HIS A 69 0.20 5.34 -3.57
N GLY A 70 1.06 5.35 -2.53
CA GLY A 70 0.64 5.10 -1.17
C GLY A 70 -0.32 6.21 -0.79
N VAL A 71 -1.57 5.84 -0.50
CA VAL A 71 -2.60 6.79 -0.08
C VAL A 71 -2.22 7.33 1.30
N ILE A 72 -1.41 8.38 1.33
CA ILE A 72 -1.33 9.25 2.51
C ILE A 72 -2.65 10.02 2.50
N LEU A 73 -3.62 9.63 3.33
CA LEU A 73 -4.75 10.49 3.66
C LEU A 73 -4.25 11.67 4.53
N SER A 74 -3.33 12.46 3.98
CA SER A 74 -3.02 13.80 4.46
C SER A 74 -3.82 14.75 3.58
N SER A 75 -5.09 14.92 3.93
CA SER A 75 -5.88 16.03 3.39
C SER A 75 -5.24 17.35 3.85
N LEU A 76 -4.99 18.23 2.90
CA LEU A 76 -4.96 19.69 3.09
C LEU A 76 -6.26 20.17 3.73
#